data_AF-M1WBU8-F1
#
_entry.id   AF-M1WBU8-F1
#
_cell.length_a   1.000
_cell.length_b   1.000
_cell.length_c   1.000
_cell.angle_alpha   90.00
_cell.angle_beta   90.00
_cell.angle_gamma   90.00
#
_symmetry.space_group_name_H-M   'P 1'
#
loop_
_entity.id
_entity.type
_entity.pdbx_description
1 polymer ?
#
loop_
_entity_poly.entity_id
_entity_poly.type
_entity_poly.pdbx_seq_one_letter_code
_entity_poly.pdbx_strand_id
1 'polypeptide(L)'
;MDNVPIKGLCELEVHLQQLNDDPSLPFQVDLLEDVELQLTEDNIPPLLPRLLPLLAGCLKATAQDPTPLLSLTTKVLSPLSFTQRLEIADPPSLLTALSSPLPGVNLLAFTIIRKAADSPSDVSILRALPNLVEEMVRCWLATESVDVGELAARVLRELLETDCDVPQYYAVDEQDSQTCVDSNETKTERRVPGHGQLWQLIFSSRPILSLIQRYCSVEAETTDGALPRAMHQVTISQGRLLRLLPRLCAMNYPVLSRCVYPDLFVLPSAEIGHLGQGLLQWAALGMVDRRDFLMNLNLIDFFETLVSIMRRCKRSSELDSLMGNMVKTAIRFDDSDHKVEVSLKTLPSRTVQEEAEPLRAYITNLLRVE
;
A
#
# COMPACT_ATOMS: atom_id res chain seq x y z
N MET A 1 -24.29 24.26 21.12
CA MET A 1 -24.53 22.83 21.41
C MET A 1 -23.65 22.51 22.60
N ASP A 2 -24.26 22.13 23.71
CA ASP A 2 -23.60 22.03 25.00
C ASP A 2 -22.60 20.87 24.99
N ASN A 3 -21.35 21.14 25.38
CA ASN A 3 -20.28 20.14 25.52
C ASN A 3 -20.72 19.11 26.55
N VAL A 4 -21.14 17.93 26.09
CA VAL A 4 -21.36 16.78 26.97
C VAL A 4 -20.03 16.49 27.69
N PRO A 5 -19.99 16.48 29.03
CA PRO A 5 -18.75 16.26 29.76
C PRO A 5 -18.23 14.85 29.49
N ILE A 6 -16.99 14.75 29.01
CA ILE A 6 -16.31 13.48 28.77
C ILE A 6 -15.84 12.93 30.12
N LYS A 7 -16.38 11.77 30.51
CA LYS A 7 -15.97 11.06 31.71
C LYS A 7 -14.55 10.54 31.55
N GLY A 8 -13.73 10.65 32.60
CA GLY A 8 -12.34 10.19 32.59
C GLY A 8 -11.35 11.12 31.90
N LEU A 9 -11.77 12.23 31.28
CA LEU A 9 -10.84 13.12 30.55
C LEU A 9 -9.72 13.69 31.44
N CYS A 10 -10.07 14.16 32.64
CA CYS A 10 -9.05 14.68 33.57
C CYS A 10 -8.11 13.57 34.06
N GLU A 11 -8.63 12.36 34.27
CA GLU A 11 -7.84 11.19 34.67
C GLU A 11 -6.88 10.80 33.55
N LEU A 12 -7.34 10.84 32.29
CA LEU A 12 -6.51 10.59 31.12
C LEU A 12 -5.40 11.63 31.00
N GLU A 13 -5.69 12.92 31.15
CA GLU A 13 -4.67 13.97 31.10
C GLU A 13 -3.61 13.79 32.18
N VAL A 14 -4.02 13.44 33.40
CA VAL A 14 -3.08 13.12 34.49
C VAL A 14 -2.26 11.89 34.14
N HIS A 15 -2.87 10.85 33.61
CA HIS A 15 -2.17 9.63 33.22
C HIS A 15 -1.15 9.87 32.09
N LEU A 16 -1.52 10.63 31.06
CA LEU A 16 -0.61 11.00 29.96
C LEU A 16 0.53 11.91 30.47
N GLN A 17 0.26 12.80 31.41
CA GLN A 17 1.32 13.59 32.05
C GLN A 17 2.27 12.70 32.85
N GLN A 18 1.75 11.74 33.61
CA GLN A 18 2.57 10.76 34.33
C GLN A 18 3.43 9.92 33.39
N LEU A 19 2.90 9.51 32.23
CA LEU A 19 3.67 8.80 31.20
C LEU A 19 4.77 9.65 30.57
N ASN A 20 4.54 10.97 30.45
CA ASN A 20 5.58 11.90 30.00
C ASN A 20 6.69 12.07 31.04
N ASP A 21 6.33 12.07 32.32
CA ASP A 21 7.28 12.20 33.43
C ASP A 21 8.06 10.88 33.68
N ASP A 22 7.39 9.73 33.54
CA ASP A 22 7.94 8.38 33.67
C ASP A 22 7.43 7.46 32.53
N PRO A 23 8.20 7.34 31.43
CA PRO A 23 7.84 6.51 30.28
C PRO A 23 7.85 4.99 30.55
N SER A 24 8.24 4.55 31.76
CA SER A 24 8.22 3.14 32.15
C SER A 24 6.86 2.70 32.70
N LEU A 25 5.96 3.63 32.99
CA LEU A 25 4.61 3.34 33.46
C LEU A 25 3.79 2.61 32.37
N PRO A 26 2.97 1.62 32.74
CA PRO A 26 2.09 0.94 31.78
C PRO A 26 0.92 1.85 31.36
N PHE A 27 0.47 1.69 30.12
CA PHE A 27 -0.74 2.35 29.62
C PHE A 27 -1.99 1.84 30.33
N GLN A 28 -2.85 2.75 30.79
CA GLN A 28 -4.20 2.44 31.28
C GLN A 28 -5.15 2.28 30.09
N VAL A 29 -5.17 1.08 29.50
CA VAL A 29 -5.91 0.76 28.27
C VAL A 29 -7.41 1.05 28.43
N ASP A 30 -8.03 0.60 29.52
CA ASP A 30 -9.46 0.82 29.77
C ASP A 30 -9.83 2.32 29.78
N LEU A 31 -8.97 3.15 30.37
CA LEU A 31 -9.16 4.60 30.42
C LEU A 31 -9.02 5.26 29.04
N LEU A 32 -8.05 4.79 28.24
CA LEU A 32 -7.85 5.25 26.86
C LEU A 32 -9.08 4.93 26.00
N GLU A 33 -9.58 3.70 26.08
CA GLU A 33 -10.75 3.24 25.35
C GLU A 33 -12.03 3.97 25.79
N ASP A 34 -12.26 4.10 27.10
CA ASP A 34 -13.44 4.77 27.66
C ASP A 34 -13.54 6.24 27.21
N VAL A 35 -12.41 6.96 27.23
CA VAL A 35 -12.37 8.35 26.75
C VAL A 35 -12.53 8.39 25.24
N GLU A 36 -11.85 7.51 24.49
CA GLU A 36 -11.94 7.45 23.04
C GLU A 36 -13.39 7.25 22.57
N LEU A 37 -14.15 6.34 23.19
CA LEU A 37 -15.55 6.05 22.83
C LEU A 37 -16.45 7.29 22.92
N GLN A 38 -16.11 8.25 23.79
CA GLN A 38 -16.87 9.49 23.98
C GLN A 38 -16.43 10.62 23.04
N LEU A 39 -15.31 10.48 22.31
CA LEU A 39 -14.83 11.47 21.35
C LEU A 39 -15.67 11.46 20.06
N THR A 40 -16.04 12.64 19.59
CA THR A 40 -16.78 12.90 18.35
C THR A 40 -16.13 14.05 17.58
N GLU A 41 -16.44 14.18 16.29
CA GLU A 41 -15.87 15.26 15.46
C GLU A 41 -16.19 16.66 16.01
N ASP A 42 -17.31 16.82 16.73
CA ASP A 42 -17.72 18.09 17.34
C ASP A 42 -16.94 18.42 18.62
N ASN A 43 -16.56 17.42 19.42
CA ASN A 43 -15.94 17.62 20.72
C ASN A 43 -14.41 17.51 20.71
N ILE A 44 -13.80 16.96 19.66
CA ILE A 44 -12.34 16.87 19.51
C ILE A 44 -11.68 18.26 19.36
N PRO A 45 -12.15 19.19 18.50
CA PRO A 45 -11.49 20.47 18.27
C PRO A 45 -11.15 21.27 19.54
N PRO A 46 -12.05 21.42 20.54
CA PRO A 46 -11.71 22.13 21.78
C PRO A 46 -10.73 21.37 22.69
N LEU A 47 -10.52 20.07 22.49
CA LEU A 47 -9.61 19.23 23.28
C LEU A 47 -8.21 19.16 22.69
N LEU A 48 -8.05 19.46 21.40
CA LEU A 48 -6.76 19.43 20.71
C LEU A 48 -5.64 20.13 21.49
N PRO A 49 -5.80 21.37 22.00
CA PRO A 49 -4.71 22.07 22.69
C PRO A 49 -4.28 21.38 24.00
N ARG A 50 -5.14 20.54 24.59
CA ARG A 50 -4.89 19.84 25.85
C ARG A 50 -4.30 18.46 25.64
N LEU A 51 -4.91 17.66 24.76
CA LEU A 51 -4.54 16.26 24.57
C LEU A 51 -3.34 16.10 23.64
N LEU A 52 -3.25 16.92 22.59
CA LEU A 52 -2.25 16.72 21.54
C LEU A 52 -0.80 16.89 22.03
N PRO A 53 -0.44 17.90 22.85
CA PRO A 53 0.90 18.01 23.39
C PRO A 53 1.28 16.82 24.29
N LEU A 54 0.31 16.31 25.07
CA LEU A 54 0.52 15.18 25.96
C LEU A 54 0.77 13.89 25.18
N LEU A 55 -0.07 13.59 24.19
CA LEU A 55 0.08 12.43 23.31
C LEU A 55 1.39 12.50 22.52
N ALA A 56 1.72 13.66 21.96
CA ALA A 56 2.98 13.86 21.23
C ALA A 56 4.20 13.66 22.15
N GLY A 57 4.13 14.10 23.41
CA GLY A 57 5.14 13.83 24.42
C GLY A 57 5.31 12.34 24.66
N CYS A 58 4.21 11.60 24.87
CA CYS A 58 4.24 10.18 25.19
C CYS A 58 4.88 9.38 24.06
N LEU A 59 4.48 9.69 22.82
CA LEU A 59 5.00 9.02 21.62
C LEU A 59 6.49 9.29 21.36
N LYS A 60 7.01 10.45 21.81
CA LYS A 60 8.44 10.79 21.69
C LYS A 60 9.28 10.18 22.81
N ALA A 61 8.71 10.00 23.99
CA ALA A 61 9.43 9.56 25.19
C ALA A 61 9.34 8.05 25.45
N THR A 62 8.29 7.38 24.97
CA THR A 62 8.05 5.97 25.28
C THR A 62 9.03 5.02 24.61
N ALA A 63 9.55 4.08 25.40
CA ALA A 63 10.30 2.93 24.92
C ALA A 63 9.40 1.69 24.74
N GLN A 64 8.13 1.79 25.16
CA GLN A 64 7.12 0.73 25.06
C GLN A 64 6.40 0.84 23.71
N ASP A 65 5.80 -0.26 23.24
CA ASP A 65 4.99 -0.24 22.00
C ASP A 65 3.76 0.66 22.20
N PRO A 66 3.60 1.77 21.45
CA PRO A 66 2.53 2.73 21.65
C PRO A 66 1.20 2.30 21.02
N THR A 67 1.05 1.03 20.63
CA THR A 67 -0.19 0.47 20.10
C THR A 67 -1.45 0.86 20.92
N PRO A 68 -1.43 0.87 22.27
CA PRO A 68 -2.58 1.33 23.06
C PRO A 68 -2.99 2.79 22.83
N LEU A 69 -2.04 3.66 22.44
CA LEU A 69 -2.32 5.07 22.14
C LEU A 69 -2.82 5.29 20.71
N LEU A 70 -2.72 4.29 19.84
CA LEU A 70 -2.88 4.48 18.40
C LEU A 70 -4.29 4.93 18.02
N SER A 71 -5.32 4.27 18.54
CA SER A 71 -6.70 4.55 18.17
C SER A 71 -7.13 5.93 18.65
N LEU A 72 -6.89 6.23 19.94
CA LEU A 72 -7.09 7.56 20.51
C LEU A 72 -6.33 8.65 19.73
N THR A 73 -5.03 8.45 19.47
CA THR A 73 -4.22 9.44 18.75
C THR A 73 -4.74 9.65 17.33
N THR A 74 -5.08 8.57 16.63
CA THR A 74 -5.67 8.63 15.28
C THR A 74 -6.96 9.42 15.27
N LYS A 75 -7.81 9.19 16.27
CA LYS A 75 -9.09 9.89 16.43
C LYS A 75 -8.88 11.37 16.75
N VAL A 76 -7.99 11.71 17.66
CA VAL A 76 -7.64 13.10 18.01
C VAL A 76 -7.02 13.84 16.82
N LEU A 77 -6.24 13.17 15.97
CA LEU A 77 -5.66 13.77 14.76
C LEU A 77 -6.65 13.87 13.59
N SER A 78 -7.82 13.21 13.66
CA SER A 78 -8.76 13.13 12.54
C SER A 78 -9.18 14.48 11.92
N PRO A 79 -9.48 15.55 12.69
CA PRO A 79 -9.93 16.82 12.13
C PRO A 79 -8.80 17.68 11.55
N LEU A 80 -7.53 17.33 11.80
CA LEU A 80 -6.39 18.12 11.37
C LEU A 80 -6.06 17.89 9.90
N SER A 81 -5.75 18.96 9.17
CA SER A 81 -5.23 18.88 7.80
C SER A 81 -3.88 18.15 7.77
N PHE A 82 -3.45 17.69 6.58
CA PHE A 82 -2.15 17.06 6.43
C PHE A 82 -1.01 17.99 6.88
N THR A 83 -1.07 19.27 6.52
CA THR A 83 -0.07 20.27 6.93
C THR A 83 0.00 20.45 8.44
N GLN A 84 -1.15 20.54 9.13
CA GLN A 84 -1.19 20.63 10.59
C GLN A 84 -0.60 19.38 11.25
N ARG A 85 -0.84 18.19 10.69
CA ARG A 85 -0.22 16.96 11.19
C ARG A 85 1.30 16.96 11.02
N LEU A 86 1.82 17.52 9.93
CA LEU A 86 3.27 17.69 9.71
C LEU A 86 3.91 18.72 10.66
N GLU A 87 3.16 19.70 11.16
CA GLU A 87 3.67 20.62 12.19
C GLU A 87 3.88 19.91 13.54
N ILE A 88 3.07 18.88 13.82
CA ILE A 88 3.11 18.09 15.06
C ILE A 88 4.14 16.95 14.96
N ALA A 89 4.09 16.23 13.85
CA ALA A 89 5.00 15.16 13.48
C ALA A 89 5.80 15.60 12.25
N ASP A 90 6.86 16.36 12.49
CA ASP A 90 7.74 16.89 11.45
C ASP A 90 8.41 15.77 10.65
N PRO A 91 8.83 16.03 9.39
CA PRO A 91 9.38 14.99 8.53
C PRO A 91 10.54 14.16 9.15
N PRO A 92 11.49 14.75 9.90
CA PRO A 92 12.50 13.97 10.64
C PRO A 92 11.91 13.01 11.68
N SER A 93 10.88 13.42 12.41
CA SER A 93 10.17 12.54 13.36
C SER A 93 9.46 11.41 12.64
N LEU A 94 8.83 11.67 11.50
CA LEU A 94 8.18 10.63 10.69
C LEU A 94 9.19 9.63 10.10
N LEU A 95 10.35 10.09 9.66
CA LEU A 95 11.43 9.20 9.21
C LEU A 95 11.91 8.28 10.33
N THR A 96 12.11 8.83 11.52
CA THR A 96 12.47 8.07 12.72
C THR A 96 11.37 7.06 13.06
N ALA A 97 10.11 7.47 12.97
CA ALA A 97 8.97 6.64 13.28
C ALA A 97 8.78 5.47 12.28
N LEU A 98 8.98 5.70 10.99
CA LEU A 98 8.93 4.64 9.97
C LEU A 98 10.10 3.65 10.08
N SER A 99 11.26 4.12 10.56
CA SER A 99 12.45 3.28 10.78
C SER A 99 12.44 2.54 12.13
N SER A 100 11.47 2.85 13.00
CA SER A 100 11.37 2.24 14.33
C SER A 100 11.07 0.74 14.24
N PRO A 101 11.65 -0.10 15.12
CA PRO A 101 11.30 -1.52 15.19
C PRO A 101 9.93 -1.76 15.85
N LEU A 102 9.31 -0.74 16.45
CA LEU A 102 8.03 -0.86 17.16
C LEU A 102 6.85 -0.71 16.17
N PRO A 103 6.01 -1.75 16.00
CA PRO A 103 4.91 -1.71 15.04
C PRO A 103 3.93 -0.56 15.27
N GLY A 104 3.56 -0.26 16.51
CA GLY A 104 2.64 0.83 16.84
C GLY A 104 3.14 2.20 16.36
N VAL A 105 4.47 2.42 16.40
CA VAL A 105 5.09 3.65 15.91
C VAL A 105 5.00 3.74 14.37
N ASN A 106 5.28 2.65 13.66
CA ASN A 106 5.14 2.63 12.20
C ASN A 106 3.68 2.85 11.77
N LEU A 107 2.73 2.19 12.45
CA LEU A 107 1.30 2.30 12.15
C LEU A 107 0.81 3.75 12.32
N LEU A 108 1.26 4.43 13.37
CA LEU A 108 0.92 5.84 13.58
C LEU A 108 1.52 6.73 12.49
N ALA A 109 2.79 6.51 12.11
CA ALA A 109 3.43 7.26 11.03
C ALA A 109 2.65 7.11 9.71
N PHE A 110 2.28 5.89 9.33
CA PHE A 110 1.45 5.66 8.15
C PHE A 110 0.07 6.31 8.26
N THR A 111 -0.54 6.31 9.45
CA THR A 111 -1.85 6.94 9.68
C THR A 111 -1.81 8.46 9.53
N ILE A 112 -0.72 9.09 9.97
CA ILE A 112 -0.47 10.51 9.77
C ILE A 112 -0.30 10.81 8.27
N ILE A 113 0.55 10.04 7.59
CA ILE A 113 0.85 10.22 6.16
C ILE A 113 -0.38 9.97 5.28
N ARG A 114 -1.23 9.00 5.65
CA ARG A 114 -2.48 8.67 4.94
C ARG A 114 -3.36 9.89 4.70
N LYS A 115 -3.32 10.89 5.59
CA LYS A 115 -4.10 12.13 5.43
C LYS A 115 -3.78 12.87 4.13
N ALA A 116 -2.58 12.69 3.57
CA ALA A 116 -2.25 13.28 2.29
C ALA A 116 -3.08 12.71 1.13
N ALA A 117 -3.68 11.52 1.27
CA ALA A 117 -4.54 10.94 0.24
C ALA A 117 -5.90 11.64 0.11
N ASP A 118 -6.27 12.54 1.03
CA ASP A 118 -7.55 13.27 0.98
C ASP A 118 -7.57 14.30 -0.17
N SER A 119 -6.41 14.77 -0.65
CA SER A 119 -6.36 15.75 -1.74
C SER A 119 -5.10 15.63 -2.62
N PRO A 120 -5.18 15.85 -3.95
CA PRO A 120 -4.00 15.89 -4.81
C PRO A 120 -2.96 16.96 -4.42
N SER A 121 -3.40 18.05 -3.79
CA SER A 121 -2.52 19.07 -3.23
C SER A 121 -1.68 18.54 -2.07
N ASP A 122 -2.26 17.77 -1.16
CA ASP A 122 -1.52 17.21 -0.02
C ASP A 122 -0.57 16.10 -0.47
N VAL A 123 -0.95 15.29 -1.47
CA VAL A 123 -0.01 14.36 -2.10
C VAL A 123 1.18 15.10 -2.74
N SER A 124 0.96 16.28 -3.31
CA SER A 124 2.04 17.13 -3.86
C SER A 124 3.00 17.61 -2.77
N ILE A 125 2.49 17.92 -1.56
CA ILE A 125 3.31 18.25 -0.38
C ILE A 125 4.14 17.04 0.03
N LEU A 126 3.54 15.85 0.12
CA LEU A 126 4.26 14.61 0.44
C LEU A 126 5.35 14.29 -0.59
N ARG A 127 5.05 14.49 -1.89
CA ARG A 127 6.01 14.32 -2.99
C ARG A 127 7.22 15.25 -2.89
N ALA A 128 7.09 16.41 -2.25
CA ALA A 128 8.22 17.31 -1.99
C ALA A 128 9.16 16.78 -0.88
N LEU A 129 8.82 15.67 -0.23
CA LEU A 129 9.59 14.99 0.82
C LEU A 129 10.07 13.59 0.33
N PRO A 130 10.99 13.52 -0.66
CA PRO A 130 11.35 12.25 -1.31
C PRO A 130 11.93 11.21 -0.35
N ASN A 131 12.71 11.64 0.66
CA ASN A 131 13.26 10.73 1.68
C ASN A 131 12.16 10.05 2.49
N LEU A 132 11.06 10.76 2.76
CA LEU A 132 9.92 10.21 3.50
C LEU A 132 9.20 9.15 2.65
N VAL A 133 8.98 9.43 1.36
CA VAL A 133 8.39 8.46 0.41
C VAL A 133 9.28 7.22 0.27
N GLU A 134 10.61 7.41 0.18
CA GLU A 134 11.55 6.29 0.13
C GLU A 134 11.49 5.44 1.40
N GLU A 135 11.43 6.06 2.59
CA GLU A 135 11.28 5.35 3.86
C GLU A 135 9.93 4.64 4.01
N MET A 136 8.84 5.19 3.45
CA MET A 136 7.56 4.49 3.40
C MET A 136 7.65 3.20 2.59
N VAL A 137 8.28 3.25 1.41
CA VAL A 137 8.48 2.06 0.56
C VAL A 137 9.40 1.06 1.26
N ARG A 138 10.46 1.55 1.94
CA ARG A 138 11.37 0.72 2.74
C ARG A 138 10.62 0.00 3.84
N CYS A 139 9.91 0.73 4.69
CA CYS A 139 9.13 0.19 5.81
C CYS A 139 8.10 -0.83 5.32
N TRP A 140 7.36 -0.51 4.25
CA TRP A 140 6.39 -1.41 3.61
C TRP A 140 7.01 -2.76 3.21
N LEU A 141 8.18 -2.74 2.56
CA LEU A 141 8.84 -3.96 2.09
C LEU A 141 9.64 -4.67 3.20
N ALA A 142 10.14 -3.94 4.20
CA ALA A 142 11.03 -4.44 5.23
C ALA A 142 10.32 -5.05 6.43
N THR A 143 9.17 -4.50 6.83
CA THR A 143 8.53 -4.83 8.12
C THR A 143 8.13 -6.30 8.22
N GLU A 144 8.32 -6.91 9.39
CA GLU A 144 7.84 -8.26 9.68
C GLU A 144 6.40 -8.26 10.21
N SER A 145 5.89 -7.10 10.65
CA SER A 145 4.51 -6.96 11.10
C SER A 145 3.54 -7.04 9.92
N VAL A 146 2.53 -7.91 10.04
CA VAL A 146 1.45 -8.03 9.06
C VAL A 146 0.65 -6.73 9.00
N ASP A 147 0.26 -6.19 10.15
CA ASP A 147 -0.57 -4.98 10.23
C ASP A 147 0.13 -3.76 9.62
N VAL A 148 1.43 -3.58 9.91
CA VAL A 148 2.21 -2.48 9.30
C VAL A 148 2.29 -2.67 7.78
N GLY A 149 2.55 -3.89 7.32
CA GLY A 149 2.61 -4.20 5.89
C GLY A 149 1.29 -3.93 5.16
N GLU A 150 0.15 -4.34 5.74
CA GLU A 150 -1.18 -4.12 5.17
C GLU A 150 -1.57 -2.64 5.16
N LEU A 151 -1.34 -1.91 6.27
CA LEU A 151 -1.61 -0.48 6.34
C LEU A 151 -0.73 0.28 5.34
N ALA A 152 0.56 -0.03 5.29
CA ALA A 152 1.49 0.62 4.36
C ALA A 152 1.07 0.40 2.89
N ALA A 153 0.71 -0.82 2.52
CA ALA A 153 0.21 -1.13 1.18
C ALA A 153 -1.07 -0.34 0.85
N ARG A 154 -1.99 -0.22 1.82
CA ARG A 154 -3.22 0.56 1.69
C ARG A 154 -2.92 2.05 1.50
N VAL A 155 -2.06 2.63 2.33
CA VAL A 155 -1.66 4.04 2.25
C VAL A 155 -0.97 4.34 0.92
N LEU A 156 -0.03 3.50 0.49
CA LEU A 156 0.62 3.65 -0.82
C LEU A 156 -0.40 3.61 -1.97
N ARG A 157 -1.37 2.71 -1.90
CA ARG A 157 -2.45 2.63 -2.90
C ARG A 157 -3.31 3.89 -2.91
N GLU A 158 -3.80 4.33 -1.75
CA GLU A 158 -4.66 5.52 -1.62
C GLU A 158 -3.95 6.78 -2.14
N LEU A 159 -2.67 6.96 -1.80
CA LEU A 159 -1.88 8.09 -2.29
C LEU A 159 -1.68 8.06 -3.80
N LEU A 160 -1.37 6.89 -4.37
CA LEU A 160 -1.20 6.72 -5.81
C LEU A 160 -2.53 6.87 -6.57
N GLU A 161 -3.64 6.43 -5.98
CA GLU A 161 -4.97 6.60 -6.54
C GLU A 161 -5.34 8.09 -6.61
N THR A 162 -5.14 8.84 -5.51
CA THR A 162 -5.38 10.29 -5.45
C THR A 162 -4.45 11.08 -6.38
N ASP A 163 -3.20 10.65 -6.55
CA ASP A 163 -2.25 11.31 -7.47
C ASP A 163 -2.41 10.88 -8.94
N CYS A 164 -3.19 9.85 -9.25
CA CYS A 164 -3.28 9.35 -10.62
C CYS A 164 -3.77 10.42 -11.61
N ASP A 165 -2.95 10.73 -12.61
CA ASP A 165 -3.21 11.73 -13.66
C ASP A 165 -4.01 11.17 -14.84
N VAL A 166 -4.13 9.84 -14.91
CA VAL A 166 -4.94 9.17 -15.91
C VAL A 166 -6.42 9.40 -15.57
N PRO A 167 -7.23 9.97 -16.48
CA PRO A 167 -8.65 10.16 -16.24
C PRO A 167 -9.31 8.84 -15.81
N GLN A 168 -10.15 8.89 -14.77
CA GLN A 168 -10.81 7.73 -14.11
C GLN A 168 -11.66 6.83 -15.01
N TYR A 169 -11.62 7.00 -16.33
CA TYR A 169 -12.20 6.10 -17.33
C TYR A 169 -11.63 4.66 -17.33
N TYR A 170 -10.62 4.38 -16.49
CA TYR A 170 -10.04 3.05 -16.27
C TYR A 170 -10.34 2.45 -14.88
N ALA A 171 -10.96 3.22 -13.98
CA ALA A 171 -11.35 2.73 -12.66
C ALA A 171 -12.56 1.81 -12.79
N VAL A 172 -12.44 0.64 -12.17
CA VAL A 172 -13.46 -0.38 -12.02
C VAL A 172 -14.78 0.25 -11.54
N ASP A 173 -15.92 -0.06 -12.17
CA ASP A 173 -17.25 0.29 -11.62
C ASP A 173 -17.31 -0.13 -10.14
N GLU A 174 -17.20 0.84 -9.24
CA GLU A 174 -17.33 0.69 -7.78
C GLU A 174 -18.80 0.48 -7.42
N GLN A 175 -19.41 -0.62 -7.88
CA GLN A 175 -20.76 -0.99 -7.47
C GLN A 175 -20.82 -2.12 -6.44
N ASP A 176 -19.69 -2.66 -5.97
CA ASP A 176 -19.73 -3.91 -5.17
C ASP A 176 -18.89 -3.91 -3.89
N SER A 177 -18.82 -2.77 -3.22
CA SER A 177 -18.36 -2.72 -1.82
C SER A 177 -19.38 -2.01 -0.94
N GLN A 178 -20.60 -2.53 -0.91
CA GLN A 178 -21.57 -2.10 0.10
C GLN A 178 -22.51 -3.25 0.50
N THR A 179 -22.07 -4.02 1.50
CA THR A 179 -23.01 -4.61 2.45
C THR A 179 -23.03 -3.76 3.70
N CYS A 180 -24.24 -3.22 3.98
CA CYS A 180 -24.79 -2.74 5.25
C CYS A 180 -25.23 -1.26 5.28
N VAL A 181 -26.53 -1.09 4.97
CA VAL A 181 -27.55 -0.19 5.54
C VAL A 181 -27.45 1.34 5.29
N ASP A 182 -28.44 1.81 4.52
CA ASP A 182 -29.09 3.12 4.45
C ASP A 182 -28.25 4.40 4.47
N SER A 183 -28.11 5.04 3.30
CA SER A 183 -28.64 6.39 3.03
C SER A 183 -28.21 6.93 1.66
N ASN A 184 -29.21 7.32 0.85
CA ASN A 184 -29.21 8.29 -0.26
C ASN A 184 -27.99 8.41 -1.20
N GLU A 185 -28.22 7.93 -2.42
CA GLU A 185 -27.68 8.38 -3.71
C GLU A 185 -26.71 9.57 -3.68
N THR A 186 -25.41 9.29 -3.75
CA THR A 186 -24.42 10.23 -4.26
C THR A 186 -23.83 9.67 -5.55
N LYS A 187 -24.22 10.28 -6.67
CA LYS A 187 -23.54 10.15 -7.96
C LYS A 187 -22.04 10.27 -7.71
N THR A 188 -21.27 9.29 -8.19
CA THR A 188 -19.80 9.29 -8.26
C THR A 188 -19.32 10.67 -8.72
N GLU A 189 -18.87 11.48 -7.77
CA GLU A 189 -18.24 12.76 -8.05
C GLU A 189 -17.00 12.45 -8.89
N ARG A 190 -16.91 13.09 -10.07
CA ARG A 190 -15.69 13.05 -10.88
C ARG A 190 -14.55 13.54 -10.01
N ARG A 191 -13.73 12.65 -9.44
CA ARG A 191 -12.54 13.10 -8.72
C ARG A 191 -11.66 13.83 -9.72
N VAL A 192 -11.24 15.03 -9.36
CA VAL A 192 -10.29 15.81 -10.16
C VAL A 192 -9.05 14.93 -10.36
N PRO A 193 -8.59 14.71 -11.60
CA PRO A 193 -7.36 13.95 -11.84
C PRO A 193 -6.20 14.50 -11.02
N GLY A 194 -5.38 13.59 -10.48
CA GLY A 194 -4.17 13.96 -9.75
C GLY A 194 -3.08 14.49 -10.68
N HIS A 195 -1.87 14.67 -10.12
CA HIS A 195 -0.75 15.28 -10.83
C HIS A 195 0.24 14.26 -11.43
N GLY A 196 0.12 12.98 -11.08
CA GLY A 196 1.01 11.88 -11.49
C GLY A 196 2.44 12.00 -10.95
N GLN A 197 2.71 12.94 -10.03
CA GLN A 197 4.06 13.27 -9.60
C GLN A 197 4.61 12.28 -8.58
N LEU A 198 3.75 11.72 -7.72
CA LEU A 198 4.11 10.66 -6.80
C LEU A 198 4.33 9.34 -7.57
N TRP A 199 3.53 9.07 -8.61
CA TRP A 199 3.79 7.96 -9.54
C TRP A 199 5.19 8.06 -10.14
N GLN A 200 5.56 9.22 -10.69
CA GLN A 200 6.90 9.43 -11.24
C GLN A 200 7.99 9.31 -10.17
N LEU A 201 7.75 9.82 -8.95
CA LEU A 201 8.71 9.69 -7.86
C LEU A 201 8.95 8.22 -7.51
N ILE A 202 7.91 7.40 -7.33
CA ILE A 202 8.07 6.00 -6.90
C ILE A 202 8.59 5.12 -8.05
N PHE A 203 8.09 5.30 -9.28
CA PHE A 203 8.32 4.38 -10.39
C PHE A 203 9.31 4.87 -11.46
N SER A 204 9.86 6.08 -11.33
CA SER A 204 10.92 6.60 -12.21
C SER A 204 12.21 6.99 -11.46
N SER A 205 12.18 6.98 -10.12
CA SER A 205 13.35 7.28 -9.27
C SER A 205 14.21 6.04 -9.06
N ARG A 206 15.50 6.11 -9.43
CA ARG A 206 16.43 4.98 -9.25
C ARG A 206 16.55 4.52 -7.78
N PRO A 207 16.68 5.41 -6.77
CA PRO A 207 16.71 5.00 -5.36
C PRO A 207 15.54 4.09 -4.96
N ILE A 208 14.31 4.48 -5.29
CA ILE A 208 13.10 3.73 -4.90
C ILE A 208 12.97 2.43 -5.70
N LEU A 209 13.26 2.45 -7.00
CA LEU A 209 13.23 1.22 -7.81
C LEU A 209 14.31 0.22 -7.37
N SER A 210 15.52 0.70 -7.06
CA SER A 210 16.62 -0.13 -6.54
C SER A 210 16.26 -0.70 -5.17
N LEU A 211 15.54 0.07 -4.35
CA LEU A 211 15.00 -0.39 -3.08
C LEU A 211 14.00 -1.54 -3.30
N ILE A 212 13.03 -1.38 -4.19
CA ILE A 212 12.06 -2.43 -4.53
C ILE A 212 12.78 -3.70 -5.01
N GLN A 213 13.69 -3.56 -5.97
CA GLN A 213 14.49 -4.68 -6.49
C GLN A 213 15.25 -5.39 -5.36
N ARG A 214 15.98 -4.63 -4.51
CA ARG A 214 16.79 -5.17 -3.42
C ARG A 214 15.96 -5.94 -2.40
N TYR A 215 14.79 -5.43 -2.02
CA TYR A 215 13.95 -6.08 -1.01
C TYR A 215 13.27 -7.35 -1.55
N CYS A 216 13.07 -7.43 -2.87
CA CYS A 216 12.40 -8.54 -3.54
C CYS A 216 13.35 -9.50 -4.28
N SER A 217 14.67 -9.37 -4.13
CA SER A 217 15.67 -10.25 -4.76
C SER A 217 16.51 -10.99 -3.73
N VAL A 218 16.82 -12.27 -4.01
CA VAL A 218 17.66 -13.12 -3.14
C VAL A 218 19.15 -12.80 -3.29
N GLU A 219 19.58 -12.45 -4.51
CA GLU A 219 20.99 -12.27 -4.91
C GLU A 219 21.40 -10.81 -5.07
N ALA A 220 20.90 -9.90 -4.24
CA ALA A 220 21.52 -8.58 -4.20
C ALA A 220 22.89 -8.74 -3.53
N GLU A 221 23.95 -9.04 -4.32
CA GLU A 221 25.32 -8.71 -3.95
C GLU A 221 25.32 -7.25 -3.55
N THR A 222 25.30 -7.00 -2.25
CA THR A 222 25.27 -5.63 -1.76
C THR A 222 26.64 -5.05 -2.07
N THR A 223 26.67 -3.97 -2.85
CA THR A 223 27.88 -3.15 -3.05
C THR A 223 28.45 -2.61 -1.74
N ASP A 224 27.69 -2.73 -0.64
CA ASP A 224 27.99 -2.22 0.70
C ASP A 224 28.34 -3.30 1.75
N GLY A 225 28.52 -4.57 1.36
CA GLY A 225 28.92 -5.64 2.30
C GLY A 225 27.88 -6.01 3.36
N ALA A 226 26.62 -5.63 3.16
CA ALA A 226 25.50 -6.04 4.00
C ALA A 226 25.14 -7.52 3.75
N LEU A 227 24.87 -8.26 4.83
CA LEU A 227 24.51 -9.67 4.79
C LEU A 227 23.29 -9.90 3.87
N PRO A 228 23.26 -11.01 3.12
CA PRO A 228 22.08 -11.41 2.36
C PRO A 228 20.84 -11.47 3.25
N ARG A 229 19.70 -10.98 2.76
CA ARG A 229 18.43 -11.08 3.51
C ARG A 229 18.02 -12.54 3.66
N ALA A 230 17.38 -12.87 4.78
CA ALA A 230 16.79 -14.19 4.96
C ALA A 230 15.71 -14.44 3.90
N MET A 231 15.70 -15.63 3.31
CA MET A 231 14.77 -16.00 2.22
C MET A 231 13.30 -15.71 2.59
N HIS A 232 12.89 -16.03 3.81
CA HIS A 232 11.55 -15.71 4.33
C HIS A 232 11.18 -14.21 4.21
N GLN A 233 12.12 -13.31 4.50
CA GLN A 233 11.86 -11.87 4.40
C GLN A 233 11.70 -11.43 2.94
N VAL A 234 12.44 -12.05 2.02
CA VAL A 234 12.31 -11.82 0.58
C VAL A 234 10.93 -12.29 0.09
N THR A 235 10.51 -13.50 0.48
CA THR A 235 9.17 -14.06 0.19
C THR A 235 8.05 -13.11 0.66
N ILE A 236 8.16 -12.54 1.87
CA ILE A 236 7.20 -11.54 2.37
C ILE A 236 7.17 -10.29 1.47
N SER A 237 8.34 -9.72 1.16
CA SER A 237 8.45 -8.52 0.32
C SER A 237 7.86 -8.77 -1.07
N GLN A 238 8.21 -9.90 -1.71
CA GLN A 238 7.67 -10.32 -3.00
C GLN A 238 6.15 -10.49 -2.96
N GLY A 239 5.62 -11.18 -1.95
CA GLY A 239 4.18 -11.36 -1.77
C GLY A 239 3.43 -10.05 -1.58
N ARG A 240 4.00 -9.06 -0.88
CA ARG A 240 3.41 -7.71 -0.76
C ARG A 240 3.36 -6.99 -2.10
N LEU A 241 4.46 -7.03 -2.86
CA LEU A 241 4.52 -6.38 -4.17
C LEU A 241 3.51 -7.01 -5.15
N LEU A 242 3.45 -8.35 -5.21
CA LEU A 242 2.49 -9.08 -6.06
C LEU A 242 1.04 -8.74 -5.71
N ARG A 243 0.69 -8.51 -4.45
CA ARG A 243 -0.68 -8.15 -4.05
C ARG A 243 -1.07 -6.70 -4.39
N LEU A 244 -0.10 -5.80 -4.48
CA LEU A 244 -0.33 -4.38 -4.79
C LEU A 244 -0.39 -4.12 -6.30
N LEU A 245 0.51 -4.75 -7.07
CA LEU A 245 0.70 -4.45 -8.50
C LEU A 245 -0.56 -4.58 -9.37
N PRO A 246 -1.43 -5.60 -9.23
CA PRO A 246 -2.63 -5.71 -10.06
C PRO A 246 -3.54 -4.47 -10.00
N ARG A 247 -3.70 -3.91 -8.79
CA ARG A 247 -4.51 -2.71 -8.57
C ARG A 247 -3.84 -1.47 -9.17
N LEU A 248 -2.53 -1.34 -9.01
CA LEU A 248 -1.78 -0.22 -9.59
C LEU A 248 -1.75 -0.30 -11.13
N CYS A 249 -1.68 -1.50 -11.70
CA CYS A 249 -1.74 -1.73 -13.15
C CYS A 249 -3.05 -1.21 -13.75
N ALA A 250 -4.18 -1.45 -13.08
CA ALA A 250 -5.48 -0.92 -13.50
C ALA A 250 -5.53 0.61 -13.53
N MET A 251 -4.77 1.28 -12.66
CA MET A 251 -4.71 2.74 -12.59
C MET A 251 -3.80 3.32 -13.68
N ASN A 252 -2.56 2.82 -13.77
CA ASN A 252 -1.52 3.39 -14.64
C ASN A 252 -0.49 2.33 -15.08
N TYR A 253 -0.94 1.36 -15.90
CA TYR A 253 -0.05 0.33 -16.46
C TYR A 253 1.17 0.90 -17.23
N PRO A 254 1.09 2.01 -18.00
CA PRO A 254 2.24 2.47 -18.79
C PRO A 254 3.46 2.81 -17.93
N VAL A 255 3.26 3.40 -16.75
CA VAL A 255 4.34 3.72 -15.81
C VAL A 255 4.96 2.46 -15.21
N LEU A 256 4.16 1.43 -14.91
CA LEU A 256 4.66 0.16 -14.35
C LEU A 256 5.32 -0.75 -15.38
N SER A 257 4.96 -0.59 -16.65
CA SER A 257 5.40 -1.46 -17.76
C SER A 257 6.70 -0.98 -18.42
N ARG A 258 7.24 0.16 -17.98
CA ARG A 258 8.45 0.79 -18.52
C ARG A 258 9.39 1.12 -17.37
N CYS A 259 10.68 0.88 -17.54
CA CYS A 259 11.71 1.38 -16.63
C CYS A 259 12.74 2.15 -17.43
N VAL A 260 13.20 3.26 -16.87
CA VAL A 260 14.30 4.05 -17.45
C VAL A 260 15.67 3.39 -17.18
N TYR A 261 15.73 2.49 -16.19
CA TYR A 261 16.95 1.79 -15.76
C TYR A 261 16.87 0.30 -16.14
N PRO A 262 17.39 -0.07 -17.32
CA PRO A 262 17.28 -1.44 -17.85
C PRO A 262 18.02 -2.48 -17.00
N ASP A 263 18.97 -2.04 -16.17
CA ASP A 263 19.79 -2.87 -15.28
C ASP A 263 19.07 -3.33 -14.00
N LEU A 264 17.97 -2.66 -13.59
CA LEU A 264 17.27 -2.99 -12.35
C LEU A 264 16.30 -4.18 -12.48
N PHE A 265 15.62 -4.28 -13.63
CA PHE A 265 14.53 -5.23 -13.83
C PHE A 265 14.87 -6.21 -14.96
N VAL A 266 16.02 -6.85 -14.81
CA VAL A 266 16.54 -7.84 -15.77
C VAL A 266 15.63 -9.06 -15.77
N LEU A 267 15.20 -9.47 -16.97
CA LEU A 267 14.43 -10.70 -17.16
C LEU A 267 15.37 -11.88 -17.44
N PRO A 268 15.02 -13.12 -17.01
CA PRO A 268 15.94 -14.27 -17.05
C PRO A 268 16.43 -14.70 -18.45
N SER A 269 15.76 -14.29 -19.53
CA SER A 269 16.18 -14.65 -20.89
C SER A 269 15.99 -13.52 -21.89
N ALA A 270 16.92 -13.43 -22.86
CA ALA A 270 16.89 -12.46 -23.94
C ALA A 270 15.63 -12.59 -24.81
N GLU A 271 15.05 -13.79 -24.88
CA GLU A 271 13.80 -14.06 -25.61
C GLU A 271 12.61 -13.28 -25.05
N ILE A 272 12.62 -12.91 -23.77
CA ILE A 272 11.54 -12.14 -23.12
C ILE A 272 11.77 -10.63 -23.23
N GLY A 273 12.96 -10.19 -23.67
CA GLY A 273 13.32 -8.77 -23.72
C GLY A 273 12.37 -7.90 -24.56
N HIS A 274 11.59 -8.51 -25.45
CA HIS A 274 10.56 -7.83 -26.25
C HIS A 274 9.28 -7.44 -25.47
N LEU A 275 9.05 -7.99 -24.27
CA LEU A 275 7.90 -7.64 -23.41
C LEU A 275 8.03 -6.28 -22.71
N GLY A 276 9.19 -5.65 -22.85
CA GLY A 276 9.59 -4.48 -22.08
C GLY A 276 10.28 -4.85 -20.77
N GLN A 277 10.86 -3.84 -20.14
CA GLN A 277 11.65 -3.97 -18.92
C GLN A 277 11.04 -3.09 -17.82
N GLY A 278 9.79 -3.36 -17.44
CA GLY A 278 9.11 -2.66 -16.36
C GLY A 278 9.06 -3.48 -15.07
N LEU A 279 8.71 -2.81 -13.98
CA LEU A 279 8.46 -3.44 -12.69
C LEU A 279 7.38 -4.53 -12.78
N LEU A 280 6.33 -4.30 -13.59
CA LEU A 280 5.25 -5.25 -13.79
C LEU A 280 5.73 -6.55 -14.44
N GLN A 281 6.49 -6.46 -15.53
CA GLN A 281 7.03 -7.64 -16.23
C GLN A 281 8.02 -8.39 -15.36
N TRP A 282 8.89 -7.66 -14.64
CA TRP A 282 9.84 -8.28 -13.74
C TRP A 282 9.17 -9.00 -12.58
N ALA A 283 8.19 -8.39 -11.91
CA ALA A 283 7.44 -9.06 -10.85
C ALA A 283 6.74 -10.33 -11.34
N ALA A 284 6.19 -10.31 -12.55
CA ALA A 284 5.45 -11.42 -13.13
C ALA A 284 6.33 -12.58 -13.66
N LEU A 285 7.56 -12.28 -14.11
CA LEU A 285 8.36 -13.23 -14.89
C LEU A 285 9.78 -13.47 -14.36
N GLY A 286 10.37 -12.51 -13.65
CA GLY A 286 11.77 -12.54 -13.22
C GLY A 286 12.03 -12.45 -11.72
N MET A 287 11.07 -11.97 -10.93
CA MET A 287 11.25 -11.75 -9.50
C MET A 287 11.17 -13.06 -8.68
N VAL A 288 10.26 -13.95 -9.05
CA VAL A 288 9.92 -15.15 -8.27
C VAL A 288 10.71 -16.35 -8.77
N ASP A 289 11.41 -17.04 -7.85
CA ASP A 289 11.88 -18.40 -8.10
C ASP A 289 10.70 -19.37 -8.07
N ARG A 290 10.36 -19.93 -9.23
CA ARG A 290 9.22 -20.84 -9.39
C ARG A 290 9.43 -22.21 -8.73
N ARG A 291 10.66 -22.53 -8.33
CA ARG A 291 10.99 -23.73 -7.55
C ARG A 291 10.54 -23.62 -6.10
N ASP A 292 10.39 -22.40 -5.58
CA ASP A 292 9.73 -22.16 -4.30
C ASP A 292 8.23 -22.36 -4.48
N PHE A 293 7.71 -23.44 -3.88
CA PHE A 293 6.30 -23.82 -3.97
C PHE A 293 5.37 -22.71 -3.46
N LEU A 294 5.71 -22.05 -2.34
CA LEU A 294 4.88 -21.00 -1.76
C LEU A 294 4.86 -19.78 -2.67
N MET A 295 6.01 -19.39 -3.21
CA MET A 295 6.07 -18.24 -4.12
C MET A 295 5.42 -18.53 -5.48
N ASN A 296 5.46 -19.77 -5.96
CA ASN A 296 4.71 -20.16 -7.15
C ASN A 296 3.19 -20.04 -6.94
N LEU A 297 2.66 -20.41 -5.76
CA LEU A 297 1.25 -20.16 -5.41
C LEU A 297 0.92 -18.66 -5.39
N ASN A 298 1.79 -17.83 -4.81
CA ASN A 298 1.61 -16.36 -4.83
C ASN A 298 1.62 -15.80 -6.26
N LEU A 299 2.44 -16.36 -7.15
CA LEU A 299 2.49 -15.94 -8.55
C LEU A 299 1.21 -16.33 -9.31
N ILE A 300 0.65 -17.50 -9.02
CA ILE A 300 -0.64 -17.94 -9.56
C ILE A 300 -1.76 -16.99 -9.12
N ASP A 301 -1.85 -16.69 -7.82
CA ASP A 301 -2.83 -15.74 -7.26
C ASP A 301 -2.67 -14.34 -7.87
N PHE A 302 -1.43 -13.90 -8.10
CA PHE A 302 -1.14 -12.67 -8.82
C PHE A 302 -1.73 -12.66 -10.23
N PHE A 303 -1.54 -13.72 -11.03
CA PHE A 303 -2.10 -13.78 -12.38
C PHE A 303 -3.63 -13.88 -12.37
N GLU A 304 -4.23 -14.64 -11.45
CA GLU A 304 -5.70 -14.69 -11.29
C GLU A 304 -6.26 -13.31 -10.98
N THR A 305 -5.66 -12.60 -10.03
CA THR A 305 -6.07 -11.26 -9.60
C THR A 305 -5.86 -10.24 -10.72
N LEU A 306 -4.69 -10.26 -11.37
CA LEU A 306 -4.36 -9.36 -12.46
C LEU A 306 -5.35 -9.52 -13.62
N VAL A 307 -5.57 -10.74 -14.11
CA VAL A 307 -6.52 -10.97 -15.21
C VAL A 307 -7.95 -10.58 -14.83
N SER A 308 -8.36 -10.85 -13.59
CA SER A 308 -9.70 -10.49 -13.07
C SER A 308 -9.92 -8.98 -13.01
N ILE A 309 -8.91 -8.21 -12.63
CA ILE A 309 -8.97 -6.74 -12.60
C ILE A 309 -8.87 -6.18 -14.01
N MET A 310 -7.88 -6.61 -14.81
CA MET A 310 -7.61 -6.04 -16.13
C MET A 310 -8.75 -6.26 -17.13
N ARG A 311 -9.57 -7.32 -16.98
CA ARG A 311 -10.78 -7.49 -17.82
C ARG A 311 -11.78 -6.34 -17.68
N ARG A 312 -11.80 -5.69 -16.51
CA ARG A 312 -12.73 -4.59 -16.17
C ARG A 312 -12.17 -3.23 -16.60
N CYS A 313 -10.88 -3.16 -16.92
CA CYS A 313 -10.26 -1.95 -17.41
C CYS A 313 -10.64 -1.67 -18.88
N LYS A 314 -10.64 -0.39 -19.26
CA LYS A 314 -10.83 0.00 -20.66
C LYS A 314 -9.71 -0.59 -21.52
N ARG A 315 -10.11 -1.40 -22.49
CA ARG A 315 -9.19 -2.14 -23.35
C ARG A 315 -8.48 -1.21 -24.34
N SER A 316 -7.18 -1.40 -24.48
CA SER A 316 -6.38 -0.86 -25.57
C SER A 316 -5.63 -2.03 -26.23
N SER A 317 -5.31 -1.90 -27.52
CA SER A 317 -4.56 -2.94 -28.22
C SER A 317 -3.16 -3.15 -27.59
N GLU A 318 -2.53 -2.09 -27.07
CA GLU A 318 -1.25 -2.16 -26.38
C GLU A 318 -1.36 -2.94 -25.07
N LEU A 319 -2.39 -2.66 -24.26
CA LEU A 319 -2.63 -3.33 -22.99
C LEU A 319 -2.99 -4.81 -23.19
N ASP A 320 -3.90 -5.12 -24.12
CA ASP A 320 -4.28 -6.50 -24.42
C ASP A 320 -3.08 -7.31 -24.94
N SER A 321 -2.23 -6.70 -25.76
CA SER A 321 -0.99 -7.32 -26.24
C SER A 321 -0.01 -7.58 -25.10
N LEU A 322 0.24 -6.57 -24.24
CA LEU A 322 1.09 -6.72 -23.06
C LEU A 322 0.59 -7.86 -22.16
N MET A 323 -0.70 -7.85 -21.80
CA MET A 323 -1.32 -8.86 -20.94
C MET A 323 -1.25 -10.25 -21.57
N GLY A 324 -1.59 -10.38 -22.85
CA GLY A 324 -1.53 -11.64 -23.57
C GLY A 324 -0.10 -12.19 -23.61
N ASN A 325 0.88 -11.36 -23.93
CA ASN A 325 2.27 -11.78 -24.00
C ASN A 325 2.83 -12.14 -22.62
N MET A 326 2.49 -11.41 -21.56
CA MET A 326 2.87 -11.76 -20.19
C MET A 326 2.30 -13.10 -19.75
N VAL A 327 1.00 -13.34 -19.94
CA VAL A 327 0.34 -14.60 -19.57
C VAL A 327 0.91 -15.78 -20.36
N LYS A 328 1.04 -15.63 -21.69
CA LYS A 328 1.63 -16.68 -22.55
C LYS A 328 3.05 -17.01 -22.12
N THR A 329 3.84 -16.00 -21.81
CA THR A 329 5.22 -16.18 -21.35
C THR A 329 5.24 -16.88 -20.00
N ALA A 330 4.40 -16.48 -19.05
CA ALA A 330 4.31 -17.12 -17.75
C ALA A 330 3.92 -18.60 -17.83
N ILE A 331 3.07 -18.98 -18.79
CA ILE A 331 2.68 -20.38 -19.05
C ILE A 331 3.84 -21.18 -19.66
N ARG A 332 4.64 -20.57 -20.55
CA ARG A 332 5.83 -21.22 -21.14
C ARG A 332 6.92 -21.50 -20.12
N PHE A 333 7.08 -20.62 -19.13
CA PHE A 333 8.03 -20.77 -18.02
C PHE A 333 7.45 -21.53 -16.83
N ASP A 334 6.19 -21.90 -16.87
CA ASP A 334 5.64 -22.83 -15.91
C ASP A 334 6.23 -24.21 -16.20
N ASP A 335 6.77 -24.89 -15.19
CA ASP A 335 7.26 -26.25 -15.32
C ASP A 335 6.11 -27.19 -15.76
N SER A 336 6.40 -28.48 -15.93
CA SER A 336 5.55 -29.53 -16.55
C SER A 336 4.05 -29.60 -16.17
N ASP A 337 3.61 -28.91 -15.11
CA ASP A 337 2.25 -28.92 -14.57
C ASP A 337 1.34 -27.81 -15.12
N HIS A 338 1.85 -26.82 -15.86
CA HIS A 338 1.06 -25.70 -16.44
C HIS A 338 0.07 -25.07 -15.44
N LYS A 339 0.48 -24.90 -14.19
CA LYS A 339 -0.36 -24.46 -13.05
C LYS A 339 -1.05 -23.13 -13.29
N VAL A 340 -0.36 -22.14 -13.87
CA VAL A 340 -0.92 -20.83 -14.25
C VAL A 340 -2.02 -21.00 -15.30
N GLU A 341 -1.81 -21.84 -16.31
CA GLU A 341 -2.81 -22.09 -17.36
C GLU A 341 -4.05 -22.78 -16.79
N VAL A 342 -3.87 -23.81 -15.96
CA VAL A 342 -4.96 -24.56 -15.31
C VAL A 342 -5.75 -23.64 -14.36
N SER A 343 -5.04 -22.86 -13.55
CA SER A 343 -5.64 -21.86 -12.66
C SER A 343 -6.52 -20.87 -13.43
N LEU A 344 -5.99 -20.24 -14.48
CA LEU A 344 -6.75 -19.28 -15.29
C LEU A 344 -7.95 -19.95 -15.97
N LYS A 345 -7.82 -21.15 -16.53
CA LYS A 345 -8.95 -21.85 -17.17
C LYS A 345 -10.07 -22.22 -16.21
N THR A 346 -9.73 -22.51 -14.95
CA THR A 346 -10.70 -22.87 -13.90
C THR A 346 -11.23 -21.67 -13.12
N LEU A 347 -10.63 -20.48 -13.30
CA LEU A 347 -11.01 -19.26 -12.58
C LEU A 347 -12.48 -18.86 -12.83
N PRO A 348 -13.02 -18.84 -14.08
CA PRO A 348 -14.43 -18.53 -14.32
C PRO A 348 -15.41 -19.44 -13.58
N SER A 349 -15.03 -20.70 -13.33
CA SER A 349 -15.86 -21.68 -12.61
C SER A 349 -15.96 -21.39 -11.10
N ARG A 350 -15.02 -20.59 -10.58
CA ARG A 350 -14.91 -20.18 -9.18
C ARG A 350 -15.39 -18.73 -8.95
N THR A 351 -15.79 -18.05 -10.02
CA THR A 351 -16.32 -16.67 -9.98
C THR A 351 -17.84 -16.68 -10.01
N VAL A 352 -18.46 -15.61 -9.49
CA VAL A 352 -19.92 -15.40 -9.56
C VAL A 352 -20.41 -15.48 -11.01
N GLN A 353 -21.59 -16.07 -11.21
CA GLN A 353 -22.11 -16.42 -12.53
C GLN A 353 -22.17 -15.24 -13.52
N GLU A 354 -22.47 -14.03 -13.03
CA GLU A 354 -22.55 -12.81 -13.84
C GLU A 354 -21.19 -12.37 -14.40
N GLU A 355 -20.11 -12.64 -13.67
CA GLU A 355 -18.75 -12.27 -14.06
C GLU A 355 -18.00 -13.40 -14.79
N ALA A 356 -18.49 -14.65 -14.69
CA ALA A 356 -17.84 -15.83 -15.21
C ALA A 356 -17.72 -15.83 -16.75
N GLU A 357 -18.79 -15.51 -17.49
CA GLU A 357 -18.76 -15.51 -18.95
C GLU A 357 -17.83 -14.41 -19.53
N PRO A 358 -17.91 -13.14 -19.08
CA PRO A 358 -16.97 -12.11 -19.51
C PRO A 358 -15.51 -12.47 -19.21
N LEU A 359 -15.24 -13.04 -18.03
CA LEU A 359 -13.90 -13.48 -17.65
C LEU A 359 -13.40 -14.63 -18.54
N ARG A 360 -14.25 -15.63 -18.83
CA ARG A 360 -13.91 -16.74 -19.73
C ARG A 360 -13.57 -16.26 -21.13
N ALA A 361 -14.36 -15.32 -21.66
CA ALA A 361 -14.10 -14.73 -22.98
C ALA A 361 -12.76 -13.97 -23.01
N TYR A 362 -12.45 -13.20 -21.96
CA TYR A 362 -11.19 -12.48 -21.84
C TYR A 362 -9.99 -13.44 -21.77
N ILE A 363 -10.05 -14.46 -20.91
CA ILE A 363 -8.99 -15.49 -20.78
C ILE A 363 -8.78 -16.22 -22.10
N THR A 364 -9.86 -16.61 -22.78
CA THR A 364 -9.77 -17.26 -24.08
C THR A 364 -9.05 -16.40 -25.10
N ASN A 365 -9.30 -15.08 -25.12
CA ASN A 365 -8.60 -14.16 -26.00
C ASN A 365 -7.11 -14.01 -25.64
N LEU A 366 -6.77 -13.94 -24.35
CA LEU A 366 -5.37 -13.86 -23.90
C LEU A 366 -4.57 -15.12 -24.29
N LEU A 367 -5.21 -16.30 -24.28
CA LEU A 367 -4.56 -17.58 -24.59
C LEU A 367 -4.53 -17.93 -26.08
N ARG A 368 -5.17 -17.15 -26.96
CA ARG A 368 -5.13 -17.42 -28.41
C ARG A 368 -3.72 -17.28 -28.95
N VAL A 369 -3.29 -18.30 -29.70
CA VAL A 369 -2.04 -18.30 -30.47
C VAL A 369 -2.28 -17.47 -31.73
N GLU A 370 -1.47 -16.43 -31.94
CA GLU A 370 -1.33 -15.79 -33.25
C GLU A 370 -0.22 -16.50 -34.03
#